data_AF-X1NE46-F1
#
_entry.id   AF-X1NE46-F1
#
_cell.length_a   1.000
_cell.length_b   1.000
_cell.length_c   1.000
_cell.angle_alpha   90.00
_cell.angle_beta   90.00
_cell.angle_gamma   90.00
#
_symmetry.space_group_name_H-M   'P 1'
#
loop_
_entity.id
_entity.type
_entity.pdbx_description
1 polymer ?
#
loop_
_entity_poly.entity_id
_entity_poly.type
_entity_poly.pdbx_seq_one_letter_code
_entity_poly.pdbx_strand_id
1 'polypeptide(L)'
;MAMQRLSSLTDQEEPPQQPVPITRVCWDDLFSFLIRFLKPLRPRKPAVVMNSLEAETTTNYKLLVSWEIPADYEGILNEISLYASNGGKGLFFVKVADQELFTDQKILAKVLTLPWKELPLLAGIKVIVAVKTSDGTATDFGATITGELRYLGKR
;
A
#
# COMPACT_ATOMS: atom_id res chain seq x y z
N MET A 1 -28.27 52.47 73.93
CA MET A 1 -26.99 52.20 73.25
C MET A 1 -27.23 51.15 72.18
N ALA A 2 -26.64 51.38 71.02
CA ALA A 2 -26.87 50.68 69.77
C ALA A 2 -26.43 49.21 69.79
N MET A 3 -27.19 48.34 69.12
CA MET A 3 -26.76 47.79 67.83
C MET A 3 -27.89 46.95 67.20
N GLN A 4 -28.37 47.45 66.07
CA GLN A 4 -29.09 46.69 65.06
C GLN A 4 -28.19 45.59 64.50
N ARG A 5 -28.72 44.38 64.31
CA ARG A 5 -28.30 43.49 63.21
C ARG A 5 -29.51 42.77 62.63
N LEU A 6 -30.02 43.40 61.57
CA LEU A 6 -30.67 42.86 60.37
C LEU A 6 -31.23 41.44 60.47
N SER A 7 -32.56 41.38 60.60
CA SER A 7 -33.39 40.22 60.30
C SER A 7 -33.49 39.99 58.79
N SER A 8 -33.19 38.77 58.38
CA SER A 8 -33.85 38.01 57.30
C SER A 8 -34.32 38.76 56.04
N LEU A 9 -33.56 38.64 54.95
CA LEU A 9 -34.11 38.34 53.63
C LEU A 9 -33.07 37.51 52.88
N THR A 10 -33.18 36.20 53.07
CA THR A 10 -32.60 35.15 52.23
C THR A 10 -33.21 35.24 50.84
N ASP A 11 -32.48 35.83 49.89
CA ASP A 11 -32.64 35.62 48.46
C ASP A 11 -31.24 35.68 47.83
N GLN A 12 -30.54 34.55 47.89
CA GLN A 12 -29.45 34.25 46.98
C GLN A 12 -29.80 32.93 46.31
N GLU A 13 -30.41 33.04 45.13
CA GLU A 13 -30.47 31.96 44.15
C GLU A 13 -29.03 31.44 43.93
N GLU A 14 -28.80 30.17 44.24
CA GLU A 14 -27.61 29.46 43.78
C GLU A 14 -27.64 29.44 42.24
N PRO A 15 -26.62 29.94 41.53
CA PRO A 15 -26.56 29.77 40.09
C PRO A 15 -26.42 28.27 39.77
N PRO A 16 -27.14 27.74 38.75
CA PRO A 16 -27.12 26.32 38.45
C PRO A 16 -25.69 25.86 38.17
N GLN A 17 -25.23 24.83 38.89
CA GLN A 17 -23.97 24.15 38.59
C GLN A 17 -24.03 23.68 37.13
N GLN A 18 -23.31 24.39 36.26
CA GLN A 18 -23.12 23.97 34.89
C GLN A 18 -22.39 22.62 34.92
N PRO A 19 -22.94 21.56 34.29
CA PRO A 19 -22.21 20.30 34.19
C PRO A 19 -20.93 20.59 33.42
N VAL A 20 -19.79 20.38 34.07
CA VAL A 20 -18.47 20.54 33.48
C VAL A 20 -18.49 19.79 32.15
N PRO A 21 -18.18 20.42 31.01
CA PRO A 21 -18.16 19.70 29.75
C PRO A 21 -17.11 18.61 29.88
N ILE A 22 -17.55 17.36 29.97
CA ILE A 22 -16.67 16.20 29.87
C ILE A 22 -16.13 16.26 28.45
N THR A 23 -15.00 16.91 28.27
CA THR A 23 -14.20 16.81 27.06
C THR A 23 -13.83 15.34 26.96
N ARG A 24 -14.54 14.61 26.10
CA ARG A 24 -14.08 13.31 25.62
C ARG A 24 -12.86 13.60 24.76
N VAL A 25 -11.74 13.85 25.43
CA VAL A 25 -10.43 13.84 24.79
C VAL A 25 -10.36 12.48 24.11
N CYS A 26 -10.24 12.49 22.79
CA CYS A 26 -10.22 11.30 21.95
C CYS A 26 -8.87 10.58 22.16
N TRP A 27 -8.72 10.02 23.36
CA TRP A 27 -7.55 9.27 23.77
C TRP A 27 -7.33 8.08 22.86
N ASP A 28 -8.37 7.49 22.27
CA ASP A 28 -8.25 6.35 21.35
C ASP A 28 -7.48 6.68 20.06
N ASP A 29 -7.67 7.85 19.48
CA ASP A 29 -6.91 8.27 18.28
C ASP A 29 -5.45 8.60 18.64
N LEU A 30 -5.22 9.16 19.83
CA LEU A 30 -3.87 9.44 20.34
C LEU A 30 -3.14 8.14 20.74
N PHE A 31 -3.82 7.21 21.40
CA PHE A 31 -3.27 5.91 21.79
C PHE A 31 -3.03 5.03 20.58
N SER A 32 -3.92 5.03 19.58
CA SER A 32 -3.67 4.30 18.33
C SER A 32 -2.46 4.87 17.58
N PHE A 33 -2.26 6.19 17.60
CA PHE A 33 -1.03 6.84 17.10
C PHE A 33 0.22 6.42 17.90
N LEU A 34 0.19 6.49 19.23
CA LEU A 34 1.31 6.11 20.10
C LEU A 34 1.66 4.61 20.00
N ILE A 35 0.65 3.74 19.98
CA ILE A 35 0.84 2.29 19.82
C ILE A 35 1.42 1.97 18.44
N ARG A 36 1.06 2.73 17.39
CA ARG A 36 1.66 2.58 16.06
C ARG A 36 3.14 2.96 16.07
N PHE A 37 3.54 3.93 16.90
CA PHE A 37 4.94 4.34 17.09
C PHE A 37 5.76 3.38 17.96
N LEU A 38 5.11 2.73 18.93
CA LEU A 38 5.76 1.80 19.87
C LEU A 38 5.79 0.35 19.40
N LYS A 39 5.06 -0.01 18.32
CA LYS A 39 5.15 -1.34 17.73
C LYS A 39 6.54 -1.51 17.10
N PRO A 40 7.34 -2.51 17.51
CA PRO A 40 8.61 -2.78 16.88
C PRO A 40 8.37 -3.01 15.38
N LEU A 41 9.11 -2.29 14.54
CA LEU A 41 9.08 -2.48 13.10
C LEU A 41 9.44 -3.94 12.84
N ARG A 42 8.43 -4.74 12.46
CA ARG A 42 8.65 -6.15 12.16
C ARG A 42 9.70 -6.25 11.06
N PRO A 43 10.66 -7.18 11.19
CA PRO A 43 11.73 -7.29 10.22
C PRO A 43 11.13 -7.48 8.82
N ARG A 44 11.61 -6.65 7.89
CA ARG A 44 11.24 -6.73 6.48
C ARG A 44 12.30 -7.53 5.74
N LYS A 45 11.87 -8.54 4.99
CA LYS A 45 12.77 -9.36 4.15
C LYS A 45 12.67 -8.85 2.72
N PRO A 46 13.78 -8.54 2.02
CA PRO A 46 13.71 -8.16 0.62
C PRO A 46 13.18 -9.31 -0.24
N ALA A 47 12.33 -8.98 -1.19
CA ALA A 47 11.79 -9.89 -2.20
C ALA A 47 12.12 -9.36 -3.59
N VAL A 48 12.81 -10.18 -4.38
CA VAL A 48 13.15 -9.87 -5.77
C VAL A 48 12.79 -11.07 -6.60
N VAL A 49 11.93 -10.87 -7.58
CA VAL A 49 11.52 -11.89 -8.54
C VAL A 49 11.83 -11.36 -9.93
N MET A 50 12.61 -12.11 -10.71
CA MET A 50 13.01 -11.70 -12.05
C MET A 50 12.84 -12.85 -13.03
N ASN A 51 12.54 -12.51 -14.28
CA ASN A 51 12.53 -13.47 -15.37
C ASN A 51 12.78 -12.76 -16.71
N SER A 52 13.17 -13.53 -17.72
CA SER A 52 13.36 -13.07 -19.09
C SER A 52 12.80 -14.07 -20.09
N LEU A 53 12.35 -13.54 -21.22
CA LEU A 53 11.91 -14.30 -22.39
C LEU A 53 12.72 -13.83 -23.59
N GLU A 54 13.36 -14.75 -24.29
CA GLU A 54 14.20 -14.44 -25.45
C GLU A 54 13.41 -14.61 -26.74
N ALA A 55 13.62 -13.70 -27.70
CA ALA A 55 13.07 -13.76 -29.06
C ALA A 55 11.57 -14.08 -29.12
N GLU A 56 10.76 -13.50 -28.23
CA GLU A 56 9.33 -13.80 -28.17
C GLU A 56 8.60 -13.15 -29.36
N THR A 57 7.77 -13.93 -30.05
CA THR A 57 6.99 -13.50 -31.24
C THR A 57 5.49 -13.59 -31.02
N THR A 58 5.03 -13.98 -29.83
CA THR A 58 3.61 -14.24 -29.58
C THR A 58 2.82 -12.94 -29.51
N THR A 59 1.71 -12.89 -30.25
CA THR A 59 0.74 -11.78 -30.25
C THR A 59 -0.32 -11.89 -29.15
N ASN A 60 -0.37 -13.04 -28.47
CA ASN A 60 -1.14 -13.25 -27.25
C ASN A 60 -0.27 -12.98 -26.01
N TYR A 61 -0.91 -12.63 -24.91
CA TYR A 61 -0.18 -12.41 -23.66
C TYR A 61 0.45 -13.70 -23.15
N LYS A 62 1.76 -13.64 -22.93
CA LYS A 62 2.54 -14.68 -22.25
C LYS A 62 3.01 -14.16 -20.91
N LEU A 63 2.89 -14.99 -19.88
CA LEU A 63 3.37 -14.67 -18.55
C LEU A 63 4.90 -14.47 -18.60
N LEU A 64 5.37 -13.31 -18.16
CA LEU A 64 6.78 -13.01 -18.04
C LEU A 64 7.25 -13.28 -16.61
N VAL A 65 6.65 -12.64 -15.62
CA VAL A 65 7.00 -12.84 -14.21
C VAL A 65 5.76 -12.72 -13.33
N SER A 66 5.72 -13.51 -12.27
CA SER A 66 4.69 -13.41 -11.23
C SER A 66 5.29 -13.48 -9.85
N TRP A 67 4.78 -12.65 -8.93
CA TRP A 67 5.10 -12.72 -7.52
C TRP A 67 3.83 -12.96 -6.72
N GLU A 68 3.80 -14.06 -5.97
CA GLU A 68 2.71 -14.41 -5.05
C GLU A 68 3.14 -14.13 -3.61
N ILE A 69 2.30 -13.42 -2.85
CA ILE A 69 2.57 -13.13 -1.45
C ILE A 69 2.24 -14.38 -0.60
N PRO A 70 3.20 -14.94 0.16
CA PRO A 70 2.93 -16.12 0.99
C PRO A 70 1.90 -15.84 2.10
N ALA A 71 1.19 -16.89 2.54
CA ALA A 71 0.08 -16.78 3.50
C ALA A 71 0.42 -16.07 4.83
N ASP A 72 1.65 -16.28 5.34
CA ASP A 72 2.09 -15.75 6.63
C ASP A 72 2.72 -14.33 6.54
N TYR A 73 2.69 -13.72 5.35
CA TYR A 73 3.37 -12.47 5.06
C TYR A 73 2.42 -11.45 4.45
N GLU A 74 2.78 -10.18 4.65
CA GLU A 74 2.30 -9.05 3.88
C GLU A 74 3.37 -8.68 2.87
N GLY A 75 2.97 -8.54 1.60
CA GLY A 75 3.84 -8.04 0.56
C GLY A 75 3.87 -6.52 0.60
N ILE A 76 5.02 -5.93 0.32
CA ILE A 76 5.17 -4.51 0.08
C ILE A 76 5.79 -4.40 -1.31
N LEU A 77 5.03 -3.92 -2.28
CA LEU A 77 5.50 -3.77 -3.65
C LEU A 77 6.21 -2.42 -3.80
N ASN A 78 7.48 -2.47 -4.19
CA ASN A 78 8.31 -1.27 -4.32
C ASN A 78 8.36 -0.80 -5.77
N GLU A 79 8.70 -1.71 -6.69
CA GLU A 79 8.94 -1.37 -8.08
C GLU A 79 8.70 -2.57 -9.00
N ILE A 80 8.21 -2.29 -10.21
CA ILE A 80 8.25 -3.22 -11.34
C ILE A 80 9.10 -2.58 -12.44
N SER A 81 10.20 -3.22 -12.79
CA SER A 81 11.06 -2.82 -13.90
C SER A 81 10.88 -3.79 -15.07
N LEU A 82 10.72 -3.25 -16.28
CA LEU A 82 10.44 -3.96 -17.52
C LEU A 82 11.49 -3.60 -18.55
N TYR A 83 11.91 -4.58 -19.34
CA TYR A 83 12.84 -4.45 -20.44
C TYR A 83 12.21 -5.02 -21.71
N ALA A 84 12.44 -4.33 -22.83
CA ALA A 84 12.15 -4.86 -24.16
C ALA A 84 13.29 -4.48 -25.11
N SER A 85 13.80 -5.44 -25.89
CA SER A 85 14.81 -5.13 -26.91
C SER A 85 14.24 -4.27 -28.05
N ASN A 86 12.93 -4.39 -28.33
CA ASN A 86 12.19 -3.56 -29.27
C ASN A 86 10.96 -2.92 -28.61
N GLY A 87 11.20 -1.78 -27.95
CA GLY A 87 10.19 -1.05 -27.18
C GLY A 87 8.98 -0.56 -27.97
N GLY A 88 9.14 -0.29 -29.26
CA GLY A 88 8.04 0.14 -30.13
C GLY A 88 7.06 -0.99 -30.48
N LYS A 89 7.50 -2.24 -30.35
CA LYS A 89 6.74 -3.44 -30.72
C LYS A 89 6.29 -4.28 -29.53
N GLY A 90 6.99 -4.16 -28.41
CA GLY A 90 6.65 -4.83 -27.15
C GLY A 90 5.50 -4.13 -26.41
N LEU A 91 4.48 -4.92 -26.09
CA LEU A 91 3.34 -4.51 -25.28
C LEU A 91 3.37 -5.29 -23.96
N PHE A 92 3.01 -4.62 -22.87
CA PHE A 92 2.94 -5.24 -21.56
C PHE A 92 1.56 -5.15 -20.93
N PHE A 93 1.36 -5.99 -19.94
CA PHE A 93 0.20 -6.08 -19.09
C PHE A 93 0.66 -6.26 -17.64
N VAL A 94 0.08 -5.48 -16.73
CA VAL A 94 0.35 -5.57 -15.29
C VAL A 94 -0.97 -5.69 -14.55
N LYS A 95 -1.06 -6.76 -13.75
CA LYS A 95 -2.19 -7.03 -12.87
C LYS A 95 -1.68 -7.15 -11.43
N VAL A 96 -2.28 -6.39 -10.53
CA VAL A 96 -1.94 -6.35 -9.09
C VAL A 96 -3.23 -6.54 -8.31
N ALA A 97 -3.26 -7.46 -7.35
CA ALA A 97 -4.44 -7.69 -6.50
C ALA A 97 -5.74 -7.89 -7.29
N ASP A 98 -5.65 -8.70 -8.33
CA ASP A 98 -6.71 -8.97 -9.30
C ASP A 98 -7.22 -7.80 -10.15
N GLN A 99 -6.61 -6.61 -10.01
CA GLN A 99 -6.94 -5.43 -10.80
C GLN A 99 -5.94 -5.27 -11.95
N GLU A 100 -6.47 -5.09 -13.14
CA GLU A 100 -5.69 -4.76 -14.34
C GLU A 100 -5.37 -3.26 -14.32
N LEU A 101 -4.12 -2.92 -13.98
CA LEU A 101 -3.70 -1.52 -13.86
C LEU A 101 -3.17 -0.98 -15.18
N PHE A 102 -2.49 -1.83 -15.95
CA PHE A 102 -1.93 -1.48 -17.25
C PHE A 102 -2.24 -2.59 -18.25
N THR A 103 -2.81 -2.20 -19.38
CA THR A 103 -3.13 -3.10 -20.50
C THR A 103 -2.71 -2.44 -21.79
N ASP A 104 -2.14 -3.22 -22.71
CA ASP A 104 -1.67 -2.79 -24.03
C ASP A 104 -0.75 -1.56 -24.02
N GLN A 105 0.04 -1.41 -22.96
CA GLN A 105 1.00 -0.31 -22.86
C GLN A 105 2.32 -0.67 -23.55
N LYS A 106 2.91 0.32 -24.24
CA LYS A 106 4.20 0.15 -24.93
C LYS A 106 5.36 0.40 -23.99
N ILE A 107 6.44 -0.36 -24.17
CA ILE A 107 7.71 -0.15 -23.47
C ILE A 107 8.57 0.80 -24.31
N LEU A 108 8.18 2.07 -24.46
CA LEU A 108 8.82 3.00 -25.41
C LEU A 108 10.33 3.19 -25.17
N ALA A 109 10.74 3.16 -23.91
CA ALA A 109 12.15 3.13 -23.53
C ALA A 109 12.64 1.68 -23.45
N LYS A 110 13.92 1.43 -23.74
CA LYS A 110 14.54 0.10 -23.63
C LYS A 110 14.31 -0.55 -22.25
N VAL A 111 14.22 0.28 -21.21
CA VAL A 111 13.81 -0.10 -19.86
C VAL A 111 12.70 0.86 -19.39
N LEU A 112 11.63 0.32 -18.83
CA LEU A 112 10.55 1.06 -18.20
C LEU A 112 10.45 0.65 -16.72
N THR A 113 10.50 1.63 -15.83
CA THR A 113 10.43 1.40 -14.39
C THR A 113 9.15 2.03 -13.82
N LEU A 114 8.37 1.23 -13.10
CA LEU A 114 7.09 1.60 -12.50
C LEU A 114 7.22 1.58 -10.97
N PRO A 115 7.35 2.75 -10.31
CA PRO A 115 7.45 2.82 -8.86
C PRO A 115 6.05 2.70 -8.20
N TRP A 116 5.97 1.88 -7.15
CA TRP A 116 4.73 1.62 -6.40
C TRP A 116 4.70 2.18 -4.98
N LYS A 117 5.76 2.91 -4.57
CA LYS A 117 5.83 3.65 -3.30
C LYS A 117 5.45 2.80 -2.08
N GLU A 118 6.01 1.60 -1.97
CA GLU A 118 5.74 0.65 -0.87
C GLU A 118 4.26 0.27 -0.75
N LEU A 119 3.61 -0.10 -1.87
CA LEU A 119 2.20 -0.51 -1.87
C LEU A 119 2.02 -1.81 -1.06
N PRO A 120 1.24 -1.79 0.05
CA PRO A 120 0.99 -3.00 0.83
C PRO A 120 0.02 -3.94 0.09
N LEU A 121 0.36 -5.22 0.06
CA LEU A 121 -0.38 -6.31 -0.56
C LEU A 121 -0.70 -7.37 0.49
N LEU A 122 -1.96 -7.80 0.50
CA LEU A 122 -2.41 -8.86 1.40
C LEU A 122 -1.80 -10.21 1.03
N ALA A 123 -1.78 -11.12 2.00
CA ALA A 123 -1.38 -12.50 1.80
C ALA A 123 -2.23 -13.18 0.69
N GLY A 124 -1.61 -14.01 -0.14
CA GLY A 124 -2.25 -14.70 -1.26
C GLY A 124 -2.46 -13.84 -2.52
N ILE A 125 -2.20 -12.53 -2.45
CA ILE A 125 -2.27 -11.66 -3.64
C ILE A 125 -1.14 -11.99 -4.61
N LYS A 126 -1.46 -11.89 -5.91
CA LYS A 126 -0.52 -12.04 -7.01
C LYS A 126 -0.28 -10.72 -7.72
N VAL A 127 0.99 -10.46 -8.02
CA VAL A 127 1.45 -9.47 -8.99
C VAL A 127 1.86 -10.23 -10.23
N ILE A 128 1.25 -9.88 -11.36
CA ILE A 128 1.45 -10.58 -12.64
C ILE A 128 1.90 -9.55 -13.67
N VAL A 129 2.98 -9.89 -14.37
CA VAL A 129 3.46 -9.17 -15.55
C VAL A 129 3.42 -10.13 -16.73
N ALA A 130 2.70 -9.74 -17.77
CA ALA A 130 2.66 -10.47 -19.03
C ALA A 130 3.06 -9.54 -20.18
N VAL A 131 3.57 -10.14 -21.25
CA VAL A 131 4.05 -9.42 -22.43
C VAL A 131 3.53 -10.08 -23.70
N LYS A 132 3.47 -9.29 -24.76
CA LYS A 132 3.19 -9.74 -26.12
C LYS A 132 3.86 -8.81 -27.12
N THR A 133 3.92 -9.24 -28.36
CA THR A 133 4.36 -8.39 -29.47
C THR A 133 3.15 -7.93 -30.27
N SER A 134 3.24 -6.71 -30.81
CA SER A 134 2.15 -6.11 -31.60
C SER A 134 2.02 -6.71 -33.00
N ASP A 135 3.12 -7.17 -33.60
CA ASP A 135 3.18 -7.60 -35.00
C ASP A 135 3.93 -8.93 -35.21
N GLY A 136 4.28 -9.63 -34.13
CA GLY A 136 5.05 -10.88 -34.21
C GLY A 136 6.56 -10.70 -34.35
N THR A 137 7.09 -9.46 -34.28
CA THR A 137 8.53 -9.22 -34.30
C THR A 137 9.20 -9.85 -33.09
N ALA A 138 10.23 -10.66 -33.31
CA ALA A 138 11.01 -11.27 -32.23
C ALA A 138 11.58 -10.19 -31.29
N THR A 139 11.16 -10.24 -30.03
CA THR A 139 11.53 -9.24 -29.02
C THR A 139 11.92 -9.94 -27.74
N ASP A 140 13.05 -9.54 -27.17
CA ASP A 140 13.51 -10.01 -25.88
C ASP A 140 12.83 -9.20 -24.80
N PHE A 141 12.25 -9.87 -23.81
CA PHE A 141 11.61 -9.25 -22.67
C PHE A 141 12.35 -9.63 -21.39
N GLY A 142 12.43 -8.67 -20.47
CA GLY A 142 12.91 -8.90 -19.12
C GLY A 142 12.01 -8.18 -18.14
N ALA A 143 11.82 -8.73 -16.95
CA ALA A 143 11.13 -8.03 -15.90
C ALA A 143 11.67 -8.41 -14.53
N THR A 144 11.65 -7.42 -13.64
CA THR A 144 12.00 -7.57 -12.23
C THR A 144 10.90 -6.92 -11.39
N ILE A 145 10.33 -7.70 -10.48
CA ILE A 145 9.46 -7.24 -9.41
C ILE A 145 10.32 -7.14 -8.16
N THR A 146 10.39 -5.95 -7.56
CA THR A 146 11.07 -5.73 -6.28
C THR A 146 10.06 -5.31 -5.22
N GLY A 147 10.30 -5.79 -4.01
CA GLY A 147 9.45 -5.53 -2.87
C GLY A 147 10.07 -6.04 -1.59
N GLU A 148 9.24 -6.07 -0.55
CA GLU A 148 9.59 -6.57 0.76
C GLU A 148 8.47 -7.47 1.28
N LEU A 149 8.82 -8.39 2.17
CA LEU A 149 7.89 -9.24 2.88
C LEU A 149 7.96 -8.88 4.36
N ARG A 150 6.81 -8.51 4.92
CA ARG A 150 6.65 -8.28 6.36
C ARG A 150 5.92 -9.46 6.98
N TYR A 151 6.55 -10.10 7.95
CA TYR A 151 5.94 -11.26 8.62
C TYR A 151 4.70 -10.82 9.43
N LEU A 152 3.54 -11.42 9.14
CA LEU A 152 2.28 -11.10 9.83
C LEU A 152 2.08 -11.91 11.11
N GLY A 153 2.86 -12.98 11.32
CA GLY A 153 2.64 -13.96 12.37
C GLY A 153 1.62 -15.00 11.92
N LYS A 154 1.81 -16.26 12.34
CA LYS A 154 0.80 -17.32 12.15
C LYS A 154 -0.52 -16.85 12.74
N ARG A 155 -1.57 -16.78 11.93
CA ARG A 155 -2.95 -16.59 12.40
C ARG A 155 -3.47 -17.87 13.04
#